data_AF-A0A1F9FU15-F1
#
_entry.id   AF-A0A1F9FU15-F1
#
_cell.length_a   1.000
_cell.length_b   1.000
_cell.length_c   1.000
_cell.angle_alpha   90.00
_cell.angle_beta   90.00
_cell.angle_gamma   90.00
#
_symmetry.space_group_name_H-M   'P 1'
#
loop_
_entity.id
_entity.type
_entity.pdbx_description
1 polymer ?
#
loop_
_entity_poly.entity_id
_entity_poly.type
_entity_poly.pdbx_seq_one_letter_code
_entity_poly.pdbx_strand_id
1 'polypeptide(L)'
;MGRNQEPVPNFAESLRALVAPLCKLQPSKINMVHVRASYGNYKITLGQNTEQDPSVEIDGEIHHLFLTPGRIAPNPTNLQIEKNMKDTVIMRDLSVHLLNPDGQAEEQNDAAEKGNHSVEAREMINLAGERGEELIQEAVASGKLSKAAYEIIRHDILTALTDHPEDSLGEVSEF
;
A
#
# COMPACT_ATOMS: atom_id res chain seq x y z
N MET A 1 -35.84 8.60 -7.15
CA MET A 1 -34.91 9.30 -6.23
C MET A 1 -33.61 8.51 -6.22
N GLY A 2 -32.69 8.86 -7.13
CA GLY A 2 -31.34 8.29 -7.09
C GLY A 2 -30.63 8.89 -5.88
N ARG A 3 -30.09 8.05 -5.00
CA ARG A 3 -29.13 8.54 -4.02
C ARG A 3 -27.94 9.03 -4.85
N ASN A 4 -27.70 10.34 -4.85
CA ASN A 4 -26.38 10.86 -5.18
C ASN A 4 -25.43 10.19 -4.20
N GLN A 5 -24.76 9.12 -4.63
CA GLN A 5 -23.64 8.58 -3.87
C GLN A 5 -22.59 9.67 -3.94
N GLU A 6 -22.27 10.25 -2.79
CA GLU A 6 -21.10 11.13 -2.70
C GLU A 6 -19.89 10.36 -3.24
N PRO A 7 -19.04 11.00 -4.05
CA PRO A 7 -17.84 10.35 -4.54
C PRO A 7 -17.03 9.85 -3.35
N VAL A 8 -16.56 8.60 -3.42
CA VAL A 8 -15.68 8.04 -2.39
C VAL A 8 -14.42 8.88 -2.38
N PRO A 9 -14.03 9.48 -1.23
CA PRO A 9 -12.84 10.32 -1.17
C PRO A 9 -11.61 9.55 -1.65
N ASN A 10 -10.73 10.21 -2.40
CA ASN A 10 -9.48 9.58 -2.79
C ASN A 10 -8.59 9.36 -1.54
N PHE A 11 -7.54 8.55 -1.68
CA PHE A 11 -6.70 8.18 -0.53
C PHE A 11 -6.07 9.41 0.15
N ALA A 12 -5.60 10.38 -0.63
CA ALA A 12 -4.99 11.60 -0.12
C ALA A 12 -5.99 12.48 0.65
N GLU A 13 -7.22 12.62 0.15
CA GLU A 13 -8.31 13.31 0.85
C GLU A 13 -8.64 12.63 2.18
N SER A 14 -8.71 11.30 2.17
CA SER A 14 -8.93 10.50 3.38
C SER A 14 -7.82 10.71 4.41
N LEU A 15 -6.55 10.72 3.97
CA LEU A 15 -5.41 11.01 4.84
C LEU A 15 -5.46 12.42 5.43
N ARG A 16 -5.73 13.44 4.60
CA ARG A 16 -5.85 14.82 5.06
C ARG A 16 -6.96 14.96 6.11
N ALA A 17 -8.11 14.33 5.88
CA ALA A 17 -9.23 14.38 6.82
C ALA A 17 -8.91 13.74 8.18
N LEU A 18 -8.13 12.66 8.20
CA LEU A 18 -7.79 11.94 9.43
C LEU A 18 -6.64 12.58 10.21
N VAL A 19 -5.68 13.19 9.53
CA VAL A 19 -4.46 13.70 10.17
C VAL A 19 -4.57 15.22 10.34
N ALA A 20 -4.97 15.66 11.54
CA ALA A 20 -5.16 17.09 11.86
C ALA A 20 -3.93 17.98 11.54
N PRO A 21 -2.67 17.51 11.67
CA PRO A 21 -1.51 18.21 11.15
C PRO A 21 -1.53 18.40 9.63
N LEU A 22 -1.89 17.37 8.84
CA LEU A 22 -1.97 17.43 7.37
C LEU A 22 -2.95 18.50 6.89
N CYS A 23 -4.08 18.69 7.57
CA CYS A 23 -5.03 19.78 7.30
C CYS A 23 -4.41 21.18 7.42
N LYS A 24 -3.38 21.33 8.25
CA LYS A 24 -2.68 22.60 8.47
C LYS A 24 -1.49 22.78 7.53
N LEU A 25 -1.07 21.72 6.85
CA LEU A 25 0.05 21.79 5.93
C LEU A 25 -0.38 22.44 4.62
N GLN A 26 0.55 23.16 4.00
CA GLN A 26 0.25 23.86 2.76
C GLN A 26 0.03 22.83 1.64
N PRO A 27 -1.10 22.90 0.89
CA PRO A 27 -1.31 22.05 -0.28
C PRO A 27 -0.25 22.25 -1.37
N SER A 28 0.52 23.34 -1.27
CA SER A 28 1.59 23.71 -2.18
C SER A 28 2.98 23.26 -1.72
N LYS A 29 3.09 22.27 -0.85
CA LYS A 29 4.36 21.71 -0.39
C LYS A 29 4.35 20.20 -0.44
N ILE A 30 5.55 19.61 -0.45
CA ILE A 30 5.70 18.17 -0.29
C ILE A 30 5.53 17.86 1.19
N ASN A 31 4.53 17.03 1.51
CA ASN A 31 4.23 16.64 2.87
C ASN A 31 4.60 15.19 3.08
N MET A 32 5.35 14.91 4.13
CA MET A 32 5.75 13.55 4.48
C MET A 32 5.14 13.14 5.81
N VAL A 33 4.58 11.94 5.85
CA VAL A 33 3.95 11.37 7.05
C VAL A 33 4.48 9.98 7.29
N HIS A 34 4.98 9.75 8.50
CA HIS A 34 5.29 8.41 8.96
C HIS A 34 4.07 7.80 9.65
N VAL A 35 3.68 6.60 9.24
CA VAL A 35 2.58 5.85 9.83
C VAL A 35 3.06 4.48 10.27
N ARG A 36 2.83 4.16 11.53
CA ARG A 36 2.95 2.81 12.08
C ARG A 36 1.57 2.17 12.07
N ALA A 37 1.43 1.02 11.42
CA ALA A 37 0.15 0.34 11.28
C ALA A 37 0.27 -1.14 11.65
N SER A 38 -0.80 -1.92 11.43
CA SER A 38 -0.87 -3.31 11.90
C SER A 38 0.05 -4.23 11.12
N TYR A 39 0.17 -4.01 9.82
CA TYR A 39 0.94 -4.89 8.93
C TYR A 39 2.33 -4.35 8.62
N GLY A 40 2.63 -3.10 8.98
CA GLY A 40 3.87 -2.47 8.55
C GLY A 40 4.11 -1.07 9.07
N ASN A 41 5.23 -0.51 8.61
CA ASN A 41 5.59 0.88 8.81
C ASN A 41 5.72 1.55 7.44
N TYR A 42 5.12 2.72 7.29
CA TYR A 42 4.97 3.39 6.02
C TYR A 42 5.42 4.84 6.13
N LYS A 43 6.12 5.31 5.11
CA LYS A 43 6.42 6.71 4.84
C LYS A 43 5.60 7.11 3.64
N ILE A 44 4.68 8.05 3.85
CA ILE A 44 3.75 8.53 2.85
C ILE A 44 4.21 9.91 2.41
N THR A 45 4.53 10.06 1.15
CA THR A 45 4.84 11.34 0.53
C THR A 45 3.60 11.80 -0.24
N LEU A 46 3.07 12.96 0.14
CA LEU A 46 1.98 13.64 -0.54
C LEU A 46 2.59 14.81 -1.32
N GLY A 47 2.65 14.66 -2.64
CA GLY A 47 3.18 15.69 -3.52
C GLY A 47 2.18 16.81 -3.79
N GLN A 48 2.68 17.90 -4.38
CA GLN A 48 1.82 18.87 -5.03
C GLN A 48 1.30 18.28 -6.34
N ASN A 49 0.04 18.55 -6.69
CA ASN A 49 -0.22 18.75 -8.09
C ASN A 49 -1.31 19.78 -8.31
N THR A 50 -1.08 20.62 -9.32
CA THR A 50 -2.00 21.64 -9.78
C THR A 50 -3.34 21.01 -10.15
N GLU A 51 -4.36 21.37 -9.36
CA GLU A 51 -5.80 21.29 -9.62
C GLU A 51 -6.51 19.95 -9.81
N GLN A 52 -5.89 18.78 -10.03
CA GLN A 52 -6.71 17.58 -10.38
C GLN A 52 -6.48 16.27 -9.61
N ASP A 53 -5.29 15.92 -9.12
CA ASP A 53 -5.14 14.82 -8.15
C ASP A 53 -3.79 14.91 -7.41
N PRO A 54 -3.75 14.86 -6.07
CA PRO A 54 -2.49 14.82 -5.32
C PRO A 54 -1.75 13.50 -5.59
N SER A 55 -0.47 13.58 -5.95
CA SER A 55 0.38 12.40 -6.04
C SER A 55 0.59 11.82 -4.63
N VAL A 56 0.43 10.50 -4.51
CA VAL A 56 0.73 9.75 -3.29
C VAL A 56 1.80 8.72 -3.62
N GLU A 57 2.87 8.76 -2.86
CA GLU A 57 3.93 7.77 -2.88
C GLU A 57 4.04 7.14 -1.50
N ILE A 58 4.18 5.81 -1.47
CA ILE A 58 4.27 5.01 -0.26
C ILE A 58 5.55 4.21 -0.33
N ASP A 59 6.49 4.54 0.56
CA ASP A 59 7.63 3.68 0.88
C ASP A 59 7.36 2.96 2.20
N GLY A 60 7.76 1.71 2.34
CA GLY A 60 7.66 1.06 3.64
C GLY A 60 8.03 -0.40 3.67
N GLU A 61 7.65 -1.01 4.79
CA GLU A 61 7.86 -2.43 5.06
C GLU A 61 6.54 -3.07 5.48
N ILE A 62 6.16 -4.18 4.84
CA ILE A 62 5.09 -5.07 5.28
C ILE A 62 5.71 -6.31 5.92
N HIS A 63 5.27 -6.68 7.12
CA HIS A 63 5.80 -7.86 7.83
C HIS A 63 5.63 -9.16 7.04
N HIS A 64 4.46 -9.37 6.42
CA HIS A 64 4.19 -10.54 5.60
C HIS A 64 2.96 -10.40 4.70
N LEU A 65 2.91 -11.21 3.65
CA LEU A 65 1.73 -11.42 2.80
C LEU A 65 1.56 -12.92 2.49
N PHE A 66 0.30 -13.36 2.42
CA PHE A 66 -0.09 -14.70 2.02
C PHE A 66 -0.62 -14.68 0.58
N LEU A 67 0.03 -15.43 -0.30
CA LEU A 67 -0.36 -15.60 -1.70
C LEU A 67 -0.92 -17.01 -1.91
N THR A 68 -2.12 -17.06 -2.50
CA THR A 68 -2.83 -18.28 -2.88
C THR A 68 -3.50 -18.11 -4.23
N PRO A 69 -3.99 -19.19 -4.87
CA PRO A 69 -4.73 -19.07 -6.12
C PRO A 69 -5.86 -18.03 -6.01
N GLY A 70 -5.72 -16.96 -6.78
CA GLY A 70 -6.71 -15.88 -6.84
C GLY A 70 -6.59 -14.81 -5.74
N ARG A 71 -5.85 -15.01 -4.65
CA ARG A 71 -5.89 -14.10 -3.47
C ARG A 71 -4.51 -13.78 -2.90
N ILE A 72 -4.29 -12.50 -2.60
CA ILE A 72 -3.16 -11.96 -1.84
C ILE A 72 -3.75 -11.22 -0.63
N ALA A 73 -3.30 -11.54 0.58
CA ALA A 73 -3.88 -10.99 1.80
C ALA A 73 -2.84 -10.89 2.93
N PRO A 74 -3.03 -9.98 3.91
CA PRO A 74 -2.15 -9.89 5.07
C PRO A 74 -2.38 -11.02 6.07
N ASN A 75 -3.53 -11.69 6.01
CA ASN A 75 -3.89 -12.79 6.92
C ASN A 75 -4.45 -13.99 6.15
N PRO A 76 -4.19 -15.22 6.62
CA PRO A 76 -4.83 -16.40 6.06
C PRO A 76 -6.32 -16.46 6.45
N THR A 77 -7.10 -17.22 5.69
CA THR A 77 -8.46 -17.60 6.09
C THR A 77 -8.43 -18.74 7.09
N ASN A 78 -9.54 -18.93 7.83
CA ASN A 78 -9.73 -20.08 8.70
C ASN A 78 -9.54 -21.41 7.94
N LEU A 79 -10.03 -21.50 6.70
CA LEU A 79 -9.84 -22.68 5.85
C LEU A 79 -8.37 -22.94 5.53
N GLN A 80 -7.58 -21.89 5.29
CA GLN A 80 -6.14 -22.03 5.06
C GLN A 80 -5.44 -22.53 6.33
N ILE A 81 -5.81 -22.00 7.49
CA ILE A 81 -5.29 -22.45 8.79
C ILE A 81 -5.63 -23.93 9.03
N GLU A 82 -6.89 -24.32 8.86
CA GLU A 82 -7.37 -25.71 9.03
C GLU A 82 -6.64 -26.69 8.09
N LYS A 83 -6.22 -26.23 6.92
CA LYS A 83 -5.45 -27.00 5.93
C LYS A 83 -3.93 -26.83 6.07
N ASN A 84 -3.45 -26.33 7.20
CA ASN A 84 -2.02 -26.10 7.47
C ASN A 84 -1.33 -25.29 6.35
N MET A 85 -2.02 -24.28 5.83
CA MET A 85 -1.51 -23.38 4.80
C MET A 85 -1.17 -24.06 3.47
N LYS A 86 -1.77 -25.22 3.18
CA LYS A 86 -1.61 -25.89 1.89
C LYS A 86 -1.95 -24.93 0.74
N ASP A 87 -1.18 -25.02 -0.35
CA ASP A 87 -1.32 -24.19 -1.57
C ASP A 87 -1.08 -22.68 -1.32
N THR A 88 -0.24 -22.37 -0.32
CA THR A 88 0.11 -20.99 0.05
C THR A 88 1.59 -20.71 -0.10
N VAL A 89 1.91 -19.52 -0.60
CA VAL A 89 3.23 -18.90 -0.49
C VAL A 89 3.15 -17.82 0.58
N ILE A 90 4.09 -17.84 1.54
CA ILE A 90 4.23 -16.81 2.55
C ILE A 90 5.43 -15.94 2.16
N MET A 91 5.18 -14.67 1.88
CA MET A 91 6.21 -13.65 1.65
C MET A 91 6.42 -12.91 2.95
N ARG A 92 7.66 -12.71 3.40
CA ARG A 92 7.99 -12.05 4.67
C ARG A 92 8.98 -10.91 4.48
N ASP A 93 8.88 -9.93 5.38
CA ASP A 93 9.69 -8.72 5.43
C ASP A 93 9.77 -8.05 4.05
N LEU A 94 8.60 -7.66 3.52
CA LEU A 94 8.48 -7.10 2.20
C LEU A 94 8.82 -5.61 2.22
N SER A 95 9.76 -5.19 1.38
CA SER A 95 9.98 -3.77 1.08
C SER A 95 9.02 -3.34 -0.02
N VAL A 96 8.39 -2.18 0.13
CA VAL A 96 7.46 -1.63 -0.85
C VAL A 96 7.83 -0.21 -1.24
N HIS A 97 7.67 0.09 -2.52
CA HIS A 97 7.65 1.43 -3.08
C HIS A 97 6.46 1.49 -4.04
N LEU A 98 5.43 2.26 -3.73
CA LEU A 98 4.17 2.25 -4.46
C LEU A 98 3.68 3.68 -4.71
N LEU A 99 3.41 4.01 -5.97
CA LEU A 99 2.65 5.21 -6.31
C LEU A 99 1.13 4.97 -6.26
N ASN A 100 0.34 6.05 -6.25
CA ASN A 100 -1.10 5.96 -6.44
C ASN A 100 -1.39 5.42 -7.86
N PRO A 101 -2.24 4.38 -8.03
CA PRO A 101 -2.56 3.83 -9.35
C PRO A 101 -3.10 4.84 -10.36
N ASP A 102 -3.70 5.94 -9.88
CA ASP A 102 -4.27 7.02 -10.69
C ASP A 102 -3.29 8.19 -10.90
N GLY A 103 -2.14 8.20 -10.22
CA GLY A 103 -1.19 9.31 -10.21
C GLY A 103 -0.08 9.15 -11.24
N GLN A 104 -0.03 10.05 -12.23
CA GLN A 104 1.17 10.26 -13.04
C GLN A 104 2.31 10.72 -12.11
N ALA A 105 3.41 9.96 -12.09
CA ALA A 105 4.65 10.44 -11.49
C ALA A 105 5.08 11.72 -12.24
N GLU A 106 5.44 12.76 -11.50
CA GLU A 106 6.08 13.92 -12.13
C GLU A 106 7.32 13.46 -12.89
N GLU A 107 7.43 13.89 -14.15
CA GLU A 107 8.53 13.59 -15.05
C GLU A 107 9.88 13.94 -14.39
N GLN A 108 10.66 12.92 -14.04
CA GLN A 108 12.11 13.03 -14.01
C GLN A 108 12.75 11.92 -14.84
N ASN A 109 13.08 12.30 -16.07
CA ASN A 109 14.12 11.75 -16.95
C ASN A 109 14.03 10.27 -17.37
N ASP A 110 13.49 10.03 -18.58
CA ASP A 110 14.02 9.21 -19.69
C ASP A 110 14.91 7.97 -19.43
N ALA A 111 14.65 7.25 -18.34
CA ALA A 111 15.03 5.85 -18.12
C ALA A 111 13.87 5.03 -17.48
N ALA A 112 12.69 5.64 -17.34
CA ALA A 112 11.67 5.33 -16.35
C ALA A 112 10.56 4.35 -16.79
N GLU A 113 10.79 3.47 -17.77
CA GLU A 113 9.79 2.46 -18.17
C GLU A 113 9.69 1.24 -17.21
N LYS A 114 10.39 1.27 -16.07
CA LYS A 114 10.39 0.17 -15.06
C LYS A 114 10.35 0.64 -13.59
N GLY A 115 10.14 1.93 -13.33
CA GLY A 115 10.51 2.55 -12.06
C GLY A 115 9.54 2.46 -10.87
N ASN A 116 8.22 2.41 -11.06
CA ASN A 116 7.38 3.11 -10.09
C ASN A 116 6.47 2.27 -9.17
N HIS A 117 6.54 0.94 -9.22
CA HIS A 117 5.96 0.10 -8.16
C HIS A 117 6.82 -1.14 -7.93
N SER A 118 7.39 -1.29 -6.74
CA SER A 118 8.12 -2.49 -6.35
C SER A 118 7.56 -3.08 -5.05
N VAL A 119 7.52 -4.41 -5.02
CA VAL A 119 7.24 -5.20 -3.83
C VAL A 119 8.27 -6.31 -3.80
N GLU A 120 9.19 -6.25 -2.86
CA GLU A 120 10.32 -7.18 -2.77
C GLU A 120 10.29 -7.91 -1.43
N ALA A 121 10.14 -9.24 -1.49
CA ALA A 121 10.16 -10.07 -0.29
C ALA A 121 11.59 -10.49 0.06
N ARG A 122 11.99 -10.31 1.32
CA ARG A 122 13.28 -10.80 1.81
C ARG A 122 13.29 -12.32 1.96
N GLU A 123 12.17 -12.89 2.39
CA GLU A 123 12.00 -14.33 2.59
C GLU A 123 10.70 -14.81 1.93
N MET A 124 10.78 -15.97 1.28
CA MET A 124 9.65 -16.64 0.66
C MET A 124 9.58 -18.10 1.11
N ILE A 125 8.46 -18.48 1.71
CA ILE A 125 8.18 -19.84 2.17
C ILE A 125 7.10 -20.42 1.24
N ASN A 126 7.52 -21.33 0.35
CA ASN A 126 6.62 -21.95 -0.63
C ASN A 126 6.05 -23.27 -0.09
N LEU A 127 4.79 -23.26 0.35
CA LEU A 127 4.04 -24.44 0.80
C LEU A 127 3.14 -25.02 -0.31
N ALA A 128 3.23 -24.48 -1.53
CA ALA A 128 2.44 -24.88 -2.70
C ALA A 128 3.23 -25.70 -3.74
N GLY A 129 4.55 -25.90 -3.54
CA GLY A 129 5.41 -26.61 -4.49
C GLY A 129 5.56 -25.88 -5.82
N GLU A 130 5.63 -26.60 -6.93
CA GLU A 130 5.77 -26.01 -8.29
C GLU A 130 4.70 -24.94 -8.57
N ARG A 131 3.46 -25.18 -8.12
CA ARG A 131 2.35 -24.23 -8.25
C ARG A 131 2.62 -22.90 -7.54
N GLY A 132 3.38 -22.92 -6.45
CA GLY A 132 3.75 -21.69 -5.73
C GLY A 132 4.66 -20.80 -6.54
N GLU A 133 5.60 -21.38 -7.29
CA GLU A 133 6.52 -20.63 -8.15
C GLU A 133 5.77 -19.95 -9.30
N GLU A 134 4.84 -20.69 -9.93
CA GLU A 134 3.95 -20.16 -10.97
C GLU A 134 3.10 -18.99 -10.44
N LEU A 135 2.52 -19.14 -9.25
CA LEU A 135 1.70 -18.09 -8.63
C LEU A 135 2.49 -16.80 -8.39
N ILE A 136 3.74 -16.92 -7.92
CA ILE A 136 4.60 -15.75 -7.68
C ILE A 136 4.91 -15.06 -9.01
N GLN A 137 5.36 -15.82 -10.00
CA GLN A 137 5.71 -15.28 -11.31
C GLN A 137 4.51 -14.60 -11.98
N GLU A 138 3.33 -15.23 -11.93
CA GLU A 138 2.09 -14.65 -12.44
C GLU A 138 1.72 -13.36 -11.69
N ALA A 139 1.78 -13.37 -10.36
CA ALA A 139 1.41 -12.21 -9.53
C ALA A 139 2.34 -11.01 -9.77
N VAL A 140 3.62 -11.25 -9.98
CA VAL A 140 4.62 -10.21 -10.31
C VAL A 140 4.43 -9.72 -11.74
N ALA A 141 4.38 -10.63 -12.72
CA ALA A 141 4.28 -10.26 -14.14
C ALA A 141 2.98 -9.51 -14.48
N SER A 142 1.88 -9.83 -13.77
CA SER A 142 0.59 -9.15 -13.96
C SER A 142 0.42 -7.86 -13.16
N GLY A 143 1.39 -7.49 -12.29
CA GLY A 143 1.27 -6.36 -11.36
C GLY A 143 0.24 -6.58 -10.24
N LYS A 144 -0.35 -7.79 -10.14
CA LYS A 144 -1.36 -8.13 -9.12
C LYS A 144 -0.79 -8.01 -7.71
N LEU A 145 0.49 -8.33 -7.52
CA LEU A 145 1.16 -8.19 -6.22
C LEU A 145 1.19 -6.73 -5.75
N SER A 146 1.69 -5.82 -6.58
CA SER A 146 1.79 -4.39 -6.26
C SER A 146 0.42 -3.76 -6.02
N LYS A 147 -0.58 -4.11 -6.83
CA LYS A 147 -1.96 -3.65 -6.65
C LYS A 147 -2.56 -4.13 -5.31
N ALA A 148 -2.38 -5.40 -4.97
CA ALA A 148 -2.88 -5.94 -3.72
C ALA A 148 -2.16 -5.31 -2.52
N ALA A 149 -0.84 -5.14 -2.59
CA ALA A 149 -0.05 -4.48 -1.55
C ALA A 149 -0.55 -3.05 -1.32
N TYR A 150 -0.76 -2.27 -2.39
CA TYR A 150 -1.30 -0.91 -2.29
C TYR A 150 -2.64 -0.86 -1.55
N GLU A 151 -3.59 -1.71 -1.93
CA GLU A 151 -4.91 -1.78 -1.31
C GLU A 151 -4.85 -2.18 0.18
N ILE A 152 -3.97 -3.13 0.50
CA ILE A 152 -3.75 -3.58 1.88
C ILE A 152 -3.14 -2.45 2.72
N ILE A 153 -2.08 -1.81 2.23
CA ILE A 153 -1.40 -0.71 2.94
C ILE A 153 -2.34 0.47 3.12
N ARG A 154 -3.09 0.85 2.07
CA ARG A 154 -4.10 1.91 2.13
C ARG A 154 -5.10 1.66 3.25
N HIS A 155 -5.66 0.45 3.30
CA HIS A 155 -6.62 0.09 4.34
C HIS A 155 -5.98 0.10 5.73
N ASP A 156 -4.79 -0.48 5.87
CA ASP A 156 -4.05 -0.56 7.14
C ASP A 156 -3.73 0.82 7.71
N ILE A 157 -3.25 1.75 6.88
CA ILE A 157 -2.98 3.15 7.26
C ILE A 157 -4.26 3.83 7.76
N LEU A 158 -5.34 3.77 6.99
CA LEU A 158 -6.59 4.45 7.35
C LEU A 158 -7.19 3.88 8.64
N THR A 159 -7.16 2.57 8.82
CA THR A 159 -7.60 1.91 10.05
C THR A 159 -6.73 2.32 11.24
N ALA A 160 -5.41 2.26 11.12
CA ALA A 160 -4.49 2.63 12.19
C ALA A 160 -4.69 4.09 12.65
N LEU A 161 -4.80 5.02 11.70
CA LEU A 161 -5.04 6.44 12.00
C LEU A 161 -6.44 6.70 12.57
N THR A 162 -7.44 5.86 12.27
CA THR A 162 -8.80 6.00 12.82
C THR A 162 -8.90 5.44 14.22
N ASP A 163 -8.36 4.25 14.46
CA ASP A 163 -8.52 3.51 15.71
C ASP A 163 -7.51 3.97 16.78
N HIS A 164 -6.29 4.30 16.36
CA HIS A 164 -5.16 4.60 17.24
C HIS A 164 -4.28 5.76 16.73
N PRO A 165 -4.81 6.98 16.54
CA PRO A 165 -4.10 8.08 15.90
C PRO A 165 -2.80 8.47 16.62
N GLU A 166 -2.77 8.48 17.96
CA GLU A 166 -1.60 8.90 18.75
C GLU A 166 -0.44 7.91 18.68
N ASP A 167 -0.75 6.61 18.51
CA ASP A 167 0.26 5.54 18.41
C ASP A 167 0.72 5.30 16.96
N SER A 168 -0.16 5.63 16.01
CA SER A 168 0.04 5.33 14.60
C SER A 168 0.72 6.48 13.85
N LEU A 169 0.50 7.73 14.26
CA LEU A 169 1.10 8.89 13.61
C LEU A 169 2.50 9.16 14.16
N GLY A 170 3.50 9.03 13.29
CA GLY A 170 4.89 9.39 13.56
C GLY A 170 5.18 10.86 13.24
N GLU A 171 6.41 11.11 12.80
CA GLU A 171 6.84 12.45 12.38
C GLU A 171 6.09 12.93 11.13
N VAL A 172 5.79 14.22 11.11
CA VAL A 172 5.19 14.93 9.98
C VAL A 172 6.13 16.09 9.63
N SER A 173 6.57 16.16 8.38
CA SER A 173 7.52 17.18 7.91
C SER A 173 7.07 17.79 6.59
N GLU A 174 7.39 19.07 6.39
CA GLU A 174 7.19 19.81 5.14
C GLU A 174 8.54 20.13 4.49
N PHE A 175 8.62 19.98 3.17
CA PHE A 175 9.77 20.37 2.36
C PHE A 175 9.39 21.41 1.30
#